data_AF-A0A392RHN9-F1
#
_entry.id   AF-A0A392RHN9-F1
#
_cell.length_a   1.000
_cell.length_b   1.000
_cell.length_c   1.000
_cell.angle_alpha   90.00
_cell.angle_beta   90.00
_cell.angle_gamma   90.00
#
_symmetry.space_group_name_H-M   'P 1'
#
loop_
_entity.id
_entity.type
_entity.pdbx_description
1 polymer ?
#
loop_
_entity_poly.entity_id
_entity_poly.type
_entity_poly.pdbx_seq_one_letter_code
_entity_poly.pdbx_strand_id
1 'polypeptide(L)'
;MAEDVLVKVDKFMFPIDFFVMDIGEDDDVPLILGRPFMKTTRMMIDIDDGVTKVRVQDEEVSFNLWEAMKHPKDKGVCFKMYAIEEAILEVQ
;
A
#
# COMPACT_ATOMS: atom_id res chain seq x y z
N MET A 1 -9.06 -18.06 -3.54
CA MET A 1 -7.85 -18.14 -4.39
C MET A 1 -7.04 -16.90 -4.09
N ALA A 2 -5.71 -17.03 -3.93
CA ALA A 2 -4.84 -15.87 -3.81
C ALA A 2 -4.46 -15.44 -5.23
N GLU A 3 -4.66 -14.17 -5.55
CA GLU A 3 -4.21 -13.56 -6.80
C GLU A 3 -2.95 -12.74 -6.50
N ASP A 4 -1.94 -12.85 -7.36
CA ASP A 4 -0.76 -12.00 -7.26
C ASP A 4 -1.16 -10.55 -7.59
N VAL A 5 -1.11 -9.67 -6.58
CA VAL A 5 -1.42 -8.25 -6.77
C VAL A 5 -0.18 -7.40 -6.63
N LEU A 6 -0.07 -6.42 -7.53
CA LEU A 6 0.94 -5.38 -7.48
C LEU A 6 0.37 -4.15 -6.79
N VAL A 7 1.07 -3.70 -5.75
CA VAL A 7 0.77 -2.43 -5.08
C VAL A 7 1.74 -1.38 -5.56
N LYS A 8 1.19 -0.28 -6.09
CA LYS A 8 1.94 0.91 -6.46
C LYS A 8 2.01 1.88 -5.28
N VAL A 9 3.22 2.20 -4.84
CA VAL A 9 3.50 3.26 -3.86
C VAL A 9 4.32 4.34 -4.57
N ASP A 10 3.68 5.47 -4.84
CA ASP A 10 4.24 6.53 -5.68
C ASP A 10 4.75 5.97 -7.02
N LYS A 11 6.06 5.91 -7.24
CA LYS A 11 6.68 5.34 -8.45
C LYS A 11 7.02 3.84 -8.36
N PHE A 12 6.99 3.25 -7.17
CA PHE A 12 7.43 1.87 -6.95
C PHE A 12 6.28 0.88 -7.06
N MET A 13 6.54 -0.32 -7.58
CA MET A 13 5.59 -1.41 -7.67
C MET A 13 6.12 -2.62 -6.90
N PHE A 14 5.29 -3.19 -6.03
CA PHE A 14 5.67 -4.31 -5.18
C PHE A 14 4.73 -5.49 -5.39
N PRO A 15 5.24 -6.71 -5.59
CA PRO A 15 4.43 -7.92 -5.50
C PRO A 15 4.08 -8.16 -4.03
N ILE A 16 2.79 -8.40 -3.76
CA ILE A 16 2.33 -8.63 -2.40
C ILE A 16 1.34 -9.79 -2.35
N ASP A 17 1.48 -10.60 -1.31
CA ASP A 17 0.44 -11.51 -0.86
C ASP A 17 -0.50 -10.73 0.07
N PHE A 18 -1.76 -10.55 -0.31
CA PHE A 18 -2.77 -9.90 0.52
C PHE A 18 -3.89 -10.88 0.85
N PHE A 19 -4.50 -10.68 2.01
CA PHE A 19 -5.69 -11.41 2.43
C PHE A 19 -6.90 -10.51 2.22
N VAL A 20 -7.85 -10.97 1.41
CA VAL A 20 -9.18 -10.36 1.34
C VAL A 20 -10.02 -10.95 2.46
N MET A 21 -10.46 -10.10 3.38
CA MET A 21 -11.38 -10.48 4.46
C MET A 21 -12.77 -9.96 4.13
N ASP A 22 -13.77 -10.84 4.24
CA ASP A 22 -15.16 -10.44 4.24
C ASP A 22 -15.46 -9.82 5.61
N ILE A 23 -15.50 -8.49 5.66
CA ILE A 23 -15.92 -7.73 6.82
C ILE A 23 -17.35 -7.25 6.54
N GLY A 24 -18.22 -7.31 7.56
CA GLY A 24 -19.60 -6.83 7.42
C GLY A 24 -19.66 -5.36 6.99
N GLU A 25 -20.83 -4.87 6.59
CA GLU A 25 -21.03 -3.46 6.21
C GLU A 25 -20.64 -2.52 7.36
N ASP A 26 -19.39 -2.07 7.34
CA ASP A 26 -18.84 -1.03 8.18
C ASP A 26 -18.33 0.08 7.25
N ASP A 27 -18.68 1.32 7.59
CA ASP A 27 -18.29 2.50 6.82
C ASP A 27 -16.77 2.72 6.89
N ASP A 28 -16.10 2.16 7.90
CA ASP A 28 -14.65 2.28 8.12
C ASP A 28 -13.94 0.94 7.80
N VAL A 29 -13.62 0.69 6.52
CA VAL A 29 -12.81 -0.45 6.10
C VAL A 29 -11.32 -0.09 6.11
N PRO A 30 -10.52 -0.51 7.10
CA PRO A 30 -9.11 -0.15 7.14
C PRO A 30 -8.31 -0.94 6.09
N LEU A 31 -7.44 -0.24 5.35
CA LEU A 31 -6.35 -0.89 4.62
C LEU A 31 -5.21 -1.22 5.60
N ILE A 32 -5.04 -2.49 5.92
CA ILE A 32 -4.01 -2.95 6.86
C ILE A 32 -2.77 -3.37 6.10
N LEU A 33 -1.70 -2.58 6.21
CA LEU A 33 -0.38 -2.95 5.70
C LEU A 33 0.35 -3.79 6.75
N GLY A 34 0.47 -5.09 6.49
CA GLY A 34 1.16 -6.00 7.39
C GLY A 34 2.69 -5.82 7.40
N ARG A 35 3.34 -6.40 8.41
CA ARG A 35 4.81 -6.45 8.50
C ARG A 35 5.50 -7.04 7.26
N PRO A 36 4.96 -8.07 6.58
CA PRO A 36 5.56 -8.56 5.33
C PRO A 36 5.67 -7.46 4.27
N PHE A 37 4.60 -6.69 4.04
CA PHE A 37 4.60 -5.56 3.11
C PHE A 37 5.65 -4.52 3.49
N MET A 38 5.68 -4.12 4.76
CA MET A 38 6.66 -3.14 5.26
C MET A 38 8.10 -3.63 5.08
N LYS A 39 8.34 -4.93 5.24
CA LYS A 39 9.67 -5.54 5.03
C LYS A 39 10.06 -5.52 3.55
N THR A 40 9.16 -5.88 2.64
CA THR A 40 9.40 -5.89 1.18
C THR A 40 9.71 -4.50 0.66
N THR A 41 8.95 -3.50 1.14
CA THR A 41 9.09 -2.08 0.74
C THR A 41 10.22 -1.35 1.46
N ARG A 42 10.89 -2.00 2.42
CA ARG A 42 11.84 -1.36 3.35
C ARG A 42 11.25 -0.10 3.98
N MET A 43 9.97 -0.18 4.35
CA MET A 43 9.23 0.94 4.90
C MET A 43 9.80 1.38 6.24
N MET A 44 9.96 2.69 6.42
CA MET A 44 10.32 3.33 7.68
C MET A 44 9.19 4.27 8.09
N ILE A 45 8.76 4.17 9.35
CA ILE A 45 7.73 5.04 9.91
C ILE A 45 8.38 5.79 11.07
N ASP A 46 8.53 7.09 10.90
CA ASP A 46 8.86 8.02 11.97
C ASP A 46 7.57 8.63 12.50
N ILE A 47 7.18 8.21 13.72
CA ILE A 47 5.92 8.65 14.33
C ILE A 47 6.06 10.06 14.87
N ASP A 48 7.21 10.42 15.42
CA ASP A 48 7.42 11.70 16.07
C ASP A 48 7.40 12.82 15.03
N ASP A 49 8.07 12.62 13.90
CA ASP A 49 8.10 13.57 12.78
C ASP A 49 6.89 13.41 11.83
N GLY A 50 6.09 12.35 11.99
CA GLY A 50 4.93 12.06 11.14
C GLY A 50 5.31 11.79 9.68
N VAL A 51 6.45 11.14 9.46
CA VAL A 51 7.00 10.84 8.13
C VAL A 51 7.02 9.35 7.90
N THR A 52 6.54 8.92 6.74
CA THR A 52 6.73 7.53 6.27
C THR A 52 7.54 7.52 5.00
N LYS A 53 8.45 6.56 4.91
CA LYS A 53 9.35 6.38 3.78
C LYS A 53 9.29 4.98 3.23
N VAL A 54 9.46 4.85 1.92
CA VAL A 54 9.61 3.57 1.21
C VAL A 54 10.86 3.66 0.36
N ARG A 55 11.69 2.60 0.39
CA ARG A 55 13.00 2.60 -0.27
C ARG A 55 13.16 1.38 -1.17
N VAL A 56 13.52 1.63 -2.42
CA VAL A 56 13.90 0.61 -3.41
C VAL A 56 15.29 0.92 -3.90
N GLN A 57 16.24 0.02 -3.65
CA GLN A 57 17.67 0.23 -3.95
C GLN A 57 18.16 1.57 -3.33
N ASP A 58 18.60 2.52 -4.14
CA ASP A 58 19.06 3.84 -3.72
C ASP A 58 18.01 4.94 -3.86
N GLU A 59 16.80 4.60 -4.29
CA GLU A 59 15.69 5.54 -4.42
C GLU A 59 14.76 5.47 -3.19
N GLU A 60 14.34 6.64 -2.72
CA GLU A 60 13.44 6.80 -1.57
C GLU A 60 12.28 7.70 -1.95
N VAL A 61 11.09 7.37 -1.45
CA VAL A 61 9.91 8.26 -1.46
C VAL A 61 9.47 8.50 -0.03
N SER A 62 9.04 9.72 0.25
CA SER A 62 8.63 10.16 1.58
C SER A 62 7.25 10.81 1.50
N PHE A 63 6.38 10.48 2.44
CA PHE A 63 5.02 11.00 2.53
C PHE A 63 4.64 11.33 3.97
N ASN A 64 3.72 12.28 4.13
CA ASN A 64 3.22 12.68 5.42
C ASN A 64 2.26 11.60 5.96
N LEU A 65 2.59 11.05 7.13
CA LEU A 65 1.84 9.97 7.77
C LEU A 65 0.41 10.41 8.12
N TRP A 66 0.25 11.64 8.63
CA TRP A 66 -1.06 12.16 9.03
C TRP A 66 -1.97 12.39 7.83
N GLU A 67 -1.43 12.85 6.70
CA GLU A 67 -2.19 12.96 5.44
C GLU A 67 -2.55 11.58 4.89
N ALA A 68 -1.62 10.62 4.93
CA ALA A 68 -1.85 9.26 4.41
C ALA A 68 -2.92 8.48 5.22
N MET A 69 -3.07 8.79 6.51
CA MET A 69 -4.08 8.18 7.37
C MET A 69 -5.45 8.85 7.30
N LYS A 70 -5.61 9.96 6.58
CA LYS A 70 -6.92 10.58 6.39
C LYS A 70 -7.79 9.66 5.55
N HIS A 71 -8.73 8.97 6.20
CA HIS A 71 -9.78 8.26 5.50
C HIS A 71 -10.70 9.27 4.80
N PRO A 72 -11.01 9.10 3.50
CA PRO A 72 -12.03 9.92 2.86
C PRO A 72 -13.37 9.67 3.58
N LYS A 73 -13.91 10.71 4.23
CA LYS A 73 -15.15 10.63 5.02
C LYS A 73 -16.43 10.53 4.18
N ASP A 74 -16.29 10.56 2.85
CA ASP A 74 -17.42 10.41 1.94
C ASP A 74 -17.80 8.94 1.87
N LYS A 75 -19.03 8.62 2.29
CA LYS A 75 -19.65 7.28 2.34
C LYS A 75 -19.72 6.51 0.99
N GLY A 76 -19.08 7.02 -0.05
CA GLY A 76 -18.98 6.39 -1.38
C GLY A 76 -17.55 6.24 -1.89
N VAL A 77 -16.53 6.56 -1.08
CA VAL A 77 -15.12 6.47 -1.48
C VAL A 77 -14.50 5.23 -0.85
N CYS A 78 -14.61 4.10 -1.55
CA CYS A 78 -13.79 2.94 -1.23
C CYS A 78 -12.35 3.13 -1.75
N PHE A 79 -11.40 2.39 -1.17
CA PHE A 79 -10.11 2.20 -1.81
C PHE A 79 -10.33 1.46 -3.14
N LYS A 80 -10.08 2.12 -4.27
CA LYS A 80 -10.21 1.52 -5.59
C LYS A 80 -8.97 0.70 -5.93
N MET A 81 -9.17 -0.57 -6.26
CA MET A 81 -8.15 -1.42 -6.85
C MET A 81 -8.36 -1.48 -8.35
N TYR A 82 -7.31 -1.24 -9.13
CA TYR A 82 -7.35 -1.37 -10.58
C TYR A 82 -6.56 -2.60 -10.99
N ALA A 83 -7.13 -3.42 -11.88
CA ALA A 83 -6.35 -4.42 -12.59
C ALA A 83 -5.45 -3.70 -13.60
N ILE A 84 -4.15 -3.93 -13.51
CA ILE A 84 -3.14 -3.44 -14.44
C ILE A 84 -2.67 -4.62 -15.29
N GLU A 85 -2.83 -4.53 -16.61
CA GLU A 85 -2.61 -5.65 -17.55
C GLU A 85 -1.14 -5.90 -17.93
N GLU A 86 -0.16 -5.12 -17.45
CA GLU A 86 1.25 -5.37 -17.75
C GLU A 86 2.14 -5.25 -16.50
N ALA A 87 2.70 -6.39 -16.10
CA ALA A 87 3.91 -6.47 -15.30
C ALA A 87 4.93 -7.28 -16.07
N ILE A 88 5.61 -6.64 -17.02
CA ILE A 88 6.72 -7.27 -17.73
C ILE A 88 7.88 -7.37 -16.72
N LEU A 89 8.09 -8.57 -16.18
CA LEU A 89 9.31 -8.92 -15.45
C LEU A 89 10.45 -9.08 -16.46
N GLU A 90 11.13 -7.99 -16.82
CA GLU A 90 12.46 -8.12 -17.42
C GLU A 90 13.46 -8.44 -16.30
N VAL A 91 13.75 -9.72 -16.14
CA VAL A 91 14.88 -10.20 -15.35
C VAL A 91 16.08 -10.29 -16.30
N GLN A 92 17.06 -9.41 -16.10
CA GLN A 92 18.38 -9.46 -16.76
C GLN A 92 19.30 -10.46 -16.06
#